data_AF-A0A9P1DP96-F1
#
_entry.id   AF-A0A9P1DP96-F1
#
_cell.length_a   1.000
_cell.length_b   1.000
_cell.length_c   1.000
_cell.angle_alpha   90.00
_cell.angle_beta   90.00
_cell.angle_gamma   90.00
#
_symmetry.space_group_name_H-M   'P 1'
#
loop_
_entity.id
_entity.type
_entity.pdbx_description
1 polymer ?
#
loop_
_entity_poly.entity_id
_entity_poly.type
_entity_poly.pdbx_seq_one_letter_code
_entity_poly.pdbx_strand_id
1 'polypeptide(L)'
;MRRVRFVRHIPLAAPPAATAVAVAPGAAAAVAVDAEYVEVDPALREHLKKLLLSDGDVLSDTILRGDDGDVPAHFALLQARCPRLSQKVGRTHEAKRRRLASGENADISVIEMQGATTRTLRMLLLFIYTDRLVLGDGLGVKDVFQLMTLAKGLFLAQNDSACCAMRRLHALCEKHVHDAVEPSNAGEILSEAKKIGSKRLQNDVFVALANMKLLHDTDFIKRLIAALEHDQELLAMAISAAAGNLQVLPVYSQNSSIPPPNLLRDLESMLNTARQADGKPLKETGCIDCRLIAKAESKQELAAHRFMLIARSEYYKGVLLTSLAEAKSGEIRTSLKPEPSVGSMKALLTYLYTGKTWPEGQVMTAFDWLDFLALLDGPGGKNYLLLAEQECSRLRTLALRCLESELAPGDSWALLRKAIIRQNDAVKSIAIQSVLKSSPEKCRDPVRFKAWSGAFADMDWWTPELEADLLREFVRGYCLYILG
;
A
#
# COMPACT_ATOMS: atom_id res chain seq x y z
N MET A 1 10.56 -72.84 -12.29
CA MET A 1 10.70 -72.94 -10.82
C MET A 1 10.93 -71.54 -10.25
N ARG A 2 9.94 -70.66 -10.15
CA ARG A 2 9.01 -70.48 -9.02
C ARG A 2 9.60 -70.80 -7.63
N ARG A 3 9.99 -69.77 -6.89
CA ARG A 3 9.86 -69.71 -5.43
C ARG A 3 9.02 -68.48 -5.06
N VAL A 4 8.08 -68.74 -4.18
CA VAL A 4 7.04 -67.88 -3.63
C VAL A 4 7.51 -67.36 -2.28
N ARG A 5 7.10 -66.13 -1.90
CA ARG A 5 6.69 -65.70 -0.54
C ARG A 5 6.12 -64.27 -0.66
N PHE A 6 4.79 -64.12 -0.69
CA PHE A 6 3.88 -63.85 0.45
C PHE A 6 4.25 -62.59 1.25
N VAL A 7 3.52 -61.50 1.00
CA VAL A 7 3.20 -60.48 2.01
C VAL A 7 1.69 -60.21 1.95
N ARG A 8 1.11 -60.14 3.15
CA ARG A 8 -0.31 -60.21 3.48
C ARG A 8 -1.07 -58.94 3.08
N HIS A 9 -2.26 -59.12 2.50
CA HIS A 9 -3.28 -58.07 2.43
C HIS A 9 -3.88 -57.83 3.82
N ILE A 10 -3.81 -56.59 4.29
CA ILE A 10 -4.59 -56.08 5.42
C ILE A 10 -5.77 -55.31 4.81
N PRO A 11 -7.04 -55.64 5.12
CA PRO A 11 -8.17 -54.86 4.67
C PRO A 11 -8.27 -53.57 5.51
N LEU A 12 -8.20 -52.40 4.86
CA LEU A 12 -8.54 -51.14 5.51
C LEU A 12 -10.05 -51.08 5.75
N ALA A 13 -10.43 -50.92 7.01
CA ALA A 13 -11.79 -50.71 7.46
C ALA A 13 -12.38 -49.42 6.87
N ALA A 14 -13.62 -49.49 6.41
CA ALA A 14 -14.40 -48.33 5.99
C ALA A 14 -14.69 -47.41 7.19
N PRO A 15 -14.60 -46.07 7.03
CA PRO A 15 -14.99 -45.15 8.08
C PRO A 15 -16.52 -45.16 8.29
N PRO A 16 -17.01 -44.96 9.52
CA PRO A 16 -18.43 -44.97 9.82
C PRO A 16 -19.14 -43.74 9.25
N ALA A 17 -20.37 -43.96 8.78
CA ALA A 17 -21.27 -42.94 8.26
C ALA A 17 -21.56 -41.86 9.32
N ALA A 18 -21.16 -40.62 9.03
CA ALA A 18 -21.52 -39.47 9.83
C ALA A 18 -22.99 -39.09 9.56
N THR A 19 -23.78 -39.14 10.62
CA THR A 19 -25.20 -38.85 10.66
C THR A 19 -25.43 -37.36 10.40
N ALA A 20 -26.23 -37.04 9.38
CA ALA A 20 -26.64 -35.68 9.08
C ALA A 20 -27.64 -35.18 10.15
N VAL A 21 -27.20 -34.25 10.99
CA VAL A 21 -28.10 -33.46 11.86
C VAL A 21 -28.41 -32.17 11.12
N ALA A 22 -29.65 -32.05 10.64
CA ALA A 22 -30.19 -30.83 10.08
C ALA A 22 -30.38 -29.78 11.19
N VAL A 23 -29.67 -28.65 11.09
CA VAL A 23 -29.88 -27.47 11.94
C VAL A 23 -30.55 -26.38 11.10
N ALA A 24 -31.69 -25.90 11.60
CA ALA A 24 -32.53 -24.87 10.99
C ALA A 24 -31.81 -23.50 10.83
N PRO A 25 -32.24 -22.64 9.89
CA PRO A 25 -31.61 -21.36 9.64
C PRO A 25 -32.06 -20.34 10.71
N GLY A 26 -31.23 -20.17 11.75
CA GLY A 26 -31.41 -19.16 12.80
C GLY A 26 -30.36 -18.06 12.68
N ALA A 27 -30.84 -16.84 12.43
CA ALA A 27 -30.18 -15.54 12.54
C ALA A 27 -28.73 -15.53 13.10
N ALA A 28 -27.75 -15.47 12.20
CA ALA A 28 -26.39 -15.07 12.56
C ALA A 28 -26.37 -13.55 12.77
N ALA A 29 -26.48 -13.14 14.03
CA ALA A 29 -26.14 -11.80 14.47
C ALA A 29 -24.71 -11.46 14.02
N ALA A 30 -24.57 -10.36 13.30
CA ALA A 30 -23.29 -9.82 12.89
C ALA A 30 -22.49 -9.44 14.15
N VAL A 31 -21.52 -10.29 14.52
CA VAL A 31 -20.47 -9.91 15.45
C VAL A 31 -19.56 -8.96 14.68
N ALA A 32 -19.79 -7.66 14.86
CA ALA A 32 -18.85 -6.63 14.48
C ALA A 32 -17.60 -6.82 15.35
N VAL A 33 -16.59 -7.47 14.78
CA VAL A 33 -15.24 -7.43 15.32
C VAL A 33 -14.78 -5.98 15.16
N ASP A 34 -14.49 -5.32 16.28
CA ASP A 34 -13.86 -4.00 16.32
C ASP A 34 -12.54 -4.07 15.54
N ALA A 35 -12.60 -3.70 14.26
CA ALA A 35 -11.43 -3.54 13.43
C ALA A 35 -10.70 -2.29 13.94
N GLU A 36 -9.67 -2.52 14.74
CA GLU A 36 -8.73 -1.49 15.18
C GLU A 36 -8.30 -0.66 13.97
N TYR A 37 -8.59 0.62 14.03
CA TYR A 37 -8.38 1.54 12.92
C TYR A 37 -6.88 1.78 12.73
N VAL A 38 -6.27 1.11 11.75
CA VAL A 38 -4.86 1.33 11.43
C VAL A 38 -4.73 2.60 10.60
N GLU A 39 -4.22 3.66 11.22
CA GLU A 39 -3.95 4.92 10.52
C GLU A 39 -2.84 4.74 9.47
N VAL A 40 -3.10 5.25 8.26
CA VAL A 40 -2.11 5.25 7.17
C VAL A 40 -0.94 6.16 7.56
N ASP A 41 0.29 5.65 7.43
CA ASP A 41 1.53 6.43 7.57
C ASP A 41 1.42 7.79 6.82
N PRO A 42 1.51 8.93 7.52
CA PRO A 42 1.42 10.25 6.90
C PRO A 42 2.44 10.45 5.78
N ALA A 43 3.64 9.88 5.90
CA ALA A 43 4.67 10.01 4.87
C ALA A 43 4.31 9.20 3.61
N LEU A 44 3.72 8.02 3.76
CA LEU A 44 3.19 7.23 2.63
C LEU A 44 2.16 8.02 1.84
N ARG A 45 1.23 8.65 2.53
CA ARG A 45 0.21 9.49 1.91
C ARG A 45 0.82 10.67 1.15
N GLU A 46 1.76 11.40 1.76
CA GLU A 46 2.41 12.54 1.12
C GLU A 46 3.27 12.13 -0.08
N HIS A 47 3.96 10.99 0.00
CA HIS A 47 4.72 10.45 -1.13
C HIS A 47 3.82 10.09 -2.33
N LEU A 48 2.68 9.44 -2.08
CA LEU A 48 1.69 9.16 -3.15
C LEU A 48 1.06 10.44 -3.71
N LYS A 49 0.79 11.43 -2.86
CA LYS A 49 0.31 12.75 -3.31
C LYS A 49 1.32 13.44 -4.21
N LYS A 50 2.61 13.46 -3.83
CA LYS A 50 3.69 14.04 -4.64
C LYS A 50 3.85 13.35 -5.98
N LEU A 51 3.67 12.02 -6.02
CA LEU A 51 3.68 11.26 -7.27
C LEU A 51 2.55 11.70 -8.23
N LEU A 52 1.35 11.99 -7.71
CA LEU A 52 0.25 12.47 -8.55
C LEU A 52 0.46 13.92 -9.04
N LEU A 53 1.09 14.75 -8.22
CA LEU A 53 1.27 16.18 -8.49
C LEU A 53 2.58 16.51 -9.21
N SER A 54 3.43 15.53 -9.52
CA SER A 54 4.67 15.79 -10.24
C SER A 54 4.40 16.25 -11.67
N ASP A 55 5.10 17.29 -12.12
CA ASP A 55 4.90 17.94 -13.44
C ASP A 55 5.26 17.08 -14.67
N GLY A 56 5.73 15.85 -14.46
CA GLY A 56 5.88 14.85 -15.50
C GLY A 56 4.99 13.67 -15.19
N ASP A 57 4.42 13.04 -16.21
CA ASP A 57 3.62 11.81 -16.14
C ASP A 57 4.50 10.63 -15.70
N VAL A 58 5.12 10.72 -14.51
CA VAL A 58 6.22 9.88 -14.05
C VAL A 58 5.75 8.43 -14.04
N LEU A 59 6.14 7.69 -15.07
CA LEU A 59 5.74 6.30 -15.32
C LEU A 59 4.22 6.06 -15.27
N SER A 60 3.42 7.06 -15.66
CA SER A 60 1.98 6.86 -15.82
C SER A 60 1.72 5.86 -16.95
N ASP A 61 1.04 4.77 -16.63
CA ASP A 61 0.71 3.68 -17.56
C ASP A 61 -0.77 3.72 -17.99
N THR A 62 -1.53 4.69 -17.46
CA THR A 62 -2.95 4.91 -17.74
C THR A 62 -3.27 6.41 -17.83
N ILE A 63 -4.24 6.77 -18.67
CA ILE A 63 -4.84 8.10 -18.78
C ILE A 63 -6.33 7.99 -18.47
N LEU A 64 -6.84 8.88 -17.62
CA LEU A 64 -8.26 9.16 -17.50
C LEU A 64 -8.61 10.32 -18.45
N ARG A 65 -9.44 10.06 -19.45
CA ARG A 65 -9.90 11.08 -20.41
C ARG A 65 -11.24 11.66 -19.97
N GLY A 66 -11.25 12.95 -19.66
CA GLY A 66 -12.44 13.73 -19.39
C GLY A 66 -12.90 14.51 -20.61
N ASP A 67 -13.95 15.32 -20.44
CA ASP A 67 -14.55 16.09 -21.53
C ASP A 67 -13.66 17.25 -22.03
N ASP A 68 -12.79 17.78 -21.15
CA ASP A 68 -11.91 18.93 -21.37
C ASP A 68 -10.41 18.58 -21.33
N GLY A 69 -10.04 17.29 -21.22
CA GLY A 69 -8.65 16.85 -21.32
C GLY A 69 -8.32 15.53 -20.62
N ASP A 70 -7.02 15.21 -20.63
CA ASP A 70 -6.46 13.95 -20.15
C ASP A 70 -5.76 14.14 -18.79
N VAL A 71 -5.90 13.16 -17.89
CA VAL A 71 -5.22 13.14 -16.59
C VAL A 71 -4.44 11.82 -16.41
N PRO A 72 -3.11 11.86 -16.18
CA PRO A 72 -2.29 10.66 -16.02
C PRO A 72 -2.57 9.93 -14.70
N ALA A 73 -2.42 8.62 -14.70
CA ALA A 73 -2.61 7.77 -13.53
C ALA A 73 -1.81 6.45 -13.60
N HIS A 74 -1.84 5.70 -12.49
CA HIS A 74 -1.22 4.38 -12.36
C HIS A 74 -2.29 3.29 -12.27
N PHE A 75 -2.32 2.39 -13.25
CA PHE A 75 -3.34 1.36 -13.45
C PHE A 75 -3.49 0.47 -12.23
N ALA A 76 -2.37 0.02 -11.67
CA ALA A 76 -2.35 -0.90 -10.55
C ALA A 76 -3.04 -0.29 -9.31
N LEU A 77 -2.85 1.01 -9.08
CA LEU A 77 -3.51 1.72 -7.98
C LEU A 77 -5.00 1.94 -8.26
N LEU A 78 -5.36 2.28 -9.50
CA LEU A 78 -6.77 2.36 -9.92
C LEU A 78 -7.49 1.03 -9.74
N GLN A 79 -6.87 -0.08 -10.15
CA GLN A 79 -7.44 -1.42 -9.98
C GLN A 79 -7.62 -1.79 -8.51
N ALA A 80 -6.64 -1.49 -7.66
CA ALA A 80 -6.73 -1.81 -6.23
C ALA A 80 -7.81 -1.00 -5.52
N ARG A 81 -7.93 0.29 -5.84
CA ARG A 81 -8.81 1.24 -5.14
C ARG A 81 -10.21 1.32 -5.75
N CYS A 82 -10.32 1.11 -7.05
CA CYS A 82 -11.57 1.13 -7.79
C CYS A 82 -11.52 0.11 -8.95
N PRO A 83 -11.77 -1.18 -8.68
CA PRO A 83 -11.71 -2.24 -9.70
C PRO A 83 -12.56 -1.95 -10.95
N ARG A 84 -13.62 -1.15 -10.85
CA ARG A 84 -14.43 -0.77 -12.01
C ARG A 84 -13.74 0.14 -13.01
N LEU A 85 -12.82 0.99 -12.57
CA LEU A 85 -12.00 1.74 -13.51
C LEU A 85 -11.16 0.79 -14.36
N SER A 86 -10.65 -0.29 -13.77
CA SER A 86 -9.91 -1.31 -14.52
C SER A 86 -10.77 -2.06 -15.55
N GLN A 87 -12.06 -2.26 -15.27
CA GLN A 87 -13.01 -2.88 -16.22
C GLN A 87 -13.38 -1.96 -17.39
N LYS A 88 -13.20 -0.64 -17.23
CA LYS A 88 -13.45 0.37 -18.27
C LYS A 88 -12.28 0.55 -19.24
N VAL A 89 -11.05 0.18 -18.85
CA VAL A 89 -9.95 0.02 -19.81
C VAL A 89 -10.42 -1.02 -20.82
N GLY A 90 -10.60 -0.62 -22.08
CA GLY A 90 -11.41 -1.35 -23.06
C GLY A 90 -11.11 -2.85 -23.20
N ARG A 91 -11.98 -3.54 -23.95
CA ARG A 91 -11.83 -4.94 -24.43
C ARG A 91 -10.57 -5.18 -25.31
N THR A 92 -9.51 -4.39 -25.15
CA THR A 92 -8.19 -4.45 -25.80
C THR A 92 -7.16 -5.25 -25.00
N HIS A 93 -7.52 -5.80 -23.85
CA HIS A 93 -6.63 -6.66 -23.05
C HIS A 93 -6.11 -7.89 -23.83
N GLU A 94 -6.89 -8.40 -24.79
CA GLU A 94 -6.46 -9.49 -25.69
C GLU A 94 -5.47 -9.05 -26.77
N ALA A 95 -5.52 -7.77 -27.20
CA ALA A 95 -4.56 -7.19 -28.14
C ALA A 95 -3.22 -6.84 -27.45
N LYS A 96 -3.27 -6.38 -26.19
CA LYS A 96 -2.11 -6.14 -25.32
C LYS A 96 -1.30 -7.43 -25.06
N ARG A 97 -1.99 -8.57 -24.88
CA ARG A 97 -1.37 -9.90 -24.70
C ARG A 97 -0.51 -10.37 -25.88
N ARG A 98 -0.82 -9.96 -27.12
CA ARG A 98 -0.03 -10.39 -28.31
C ARG A 98 1.16 -9.47 -28.62
N ARG A 99 1.16 -8.22 -28.14
CA ARG A 99 2.15 -7.19 -28.54
C ARG A 99 3.27 -6.93 -27.53
N LEU A 100 3.10 -7.31 -26.26
CA LEU A 100 4.20 -7.39 -25.27
C LEU A 100 5.32 -8.38 -25.69
N ALA A 101 5.12 -9.14 -26.77
CA ALA A 101 6.14 -9.98 -27.39
C ALA A 101 7.13 -9.23 -28.30
N SER A 102 6.82 -8.00 -28.77
CA SER A 102 7.63 -7.28 -29.77
C SER A 102 8.54 -6.16 -29.24
N GLY A 103 8.47 -5.80 -27.95
CA GLY A 103 9.37 -4.80 -27.37
C GLY A 103 9.11 -3.35 -27.79
N GLU A 104 7.96 -3.05 -28.41
CA GLU A 104 7.52 -1.68 -28.65
C GLU A 104 6.83 -1.08 -27.42
N ASN A 105 6.93 0.25 -27.29
CA ASN A 105 6.45 1.08 -26.17
C ASN A 105 5.12 0.57 -25.59
N ALA A 106 5.06 0.44 -24.26
CA ALA A 106 3.84 0.09 -23.56
C ALA A 106 2.74 1.11 -23.89
N ASP A 107 1.74 0.70 -24.68
CA ASP A 107 0.56 1.51 -24.96
C ASP A 107 -0.09 1.93 -23.63
N ILE A 108 -0.18 3.25 -23.42
CA ILE A 108 -0.85 3.85 -22.28
C ILE A 108 -2.33 3.48 -22.35
N SER A 109 -2.87 2.93 -21.26
CA SER A 109 -4.27 2.52 -21.21
C SER A 109 -5.17 3.75 -21.06
N VAL A 110 -6.18 3.92 -21.91
CA VAL A 110 -7.10 5.07 -21.82
C VAL A 110 -8.44 4.63 -21.22
N ILE A 111 -8.91 5.36 -20.21
CA ILE A 111 -10.22 5.19 -19.58
C ILE A 111 -11.07 6.43 -19.87
N GLU A 112 -12.12 6.25 -20.65
CA GLU A 112 -13.07 7.32 -20.98
C GLU A 112 -13.99 7.60 -19.77
N MET A 113 -14.05 8.86 -19.35
CA MET A 113 -14.79 9.35 -18.20
C MET A 113 -15.77 10.45 -18.62
N GLN A 114 -16.78 10.05 -19.41
CA GLN A 114 -17.81 10.95 -19.92
C GLN A 114 -18.48 11.79 -18.82
N GLY A 115 -18.63 13.08 -19.04
CA GLY A 115 -19.27 14.00 -18.11
C GLY A 115 -18.36 14.46 -16.95
N ALA A 116 -17.07 14.09 -16.97
CA ALA A 116 -16.10 14.50 -15.97
C ALA A 116 -15.11 15.49 -16.56
N THR A 117 -14.89 16.60 -15.86
CA THR A 117 -13.81 17.54 -16.18
C THR A 117 -12.47 17.04 -15.64
N THR A 118 -11.36 17.53 -16.19
CA THR A 118 -9.99 17.31 -15.72
C THR A 118 -9.86 17.68 -14.24
N ARG A 119 -10.54 18.76 -13.82
CA ARG A 119 -10.62 19.16 -12.41
C ARG A 119 -11.25 18.07 -11.54
N THR A 120 -12.41 17.54 -11.96
CA THR A 120 -13.11 16.45 -11.26
C THR A 120 -12.28 15.16 -11.23
N LEU A 121 -11.60 14.83 -12.34
CA LEU A 121 -10.70 13.68 -12.42
C LEU A 121 -9.49 13.82 -11.50
N ARG A 122 -8.88 15.01 -11.40
CA ARG A 122 -7.79 15.27 -10.45
C ARG A 122 -8.24 15.11 -9.00
N MET A 123 -9.44 15.55 -8.64
CA MET A 123 -10.00 15.33 -7.30
C MET A 123 -10.24 13.84 -7.03
N LEU A 124 -10.79 13.10 -7.99
CA LEU A 124 -10.97 11.66 -7.91
C LEU A 124 -9.62 10.95 -7.68
N LEU A 125 -8.61 11.26 -8.49
CA LEU A 125 -7.28 10.67 -8.36
C LEU A 125 -6.62 11.03 -7.03
N LEU A 126 -6.73 12.28 -6.59
CA LEU A 126 -6.18 12.69 -5.30
C LEU A 126 -6.79 11.89 -4.16
N PHE A 127 -8.10 11.63 -4.21
CA PHE A 127 -8.76 10.74 -3.26
C PHE A 127 -8.29 9.28 -3.41
N ILE A 128 -8.13 8.76 -4.62
CA ILE A 128 -7.65 7.39 -4.86
C ILE A 128 -6.26 7.18 -4.24
N TYR A 129 -5.36 8.16 -4.37
CA TYR A 129 -3.98 8.08 -3.89
C TYR A 129 -3.85 8.34 -2.39
N THR A 130 -4.74 9.12 -1.80
CA THR A 130 -4.55 9.62 -0.42
C THR A 130 -5.66 9.22 0.56
N ASP A 131 -6.80 8.74 0.07
CA ASP A 131 -8.02 8.51 0.85
C ASP A 131 -8.59 9.77 1.54
N ARG A 132 -8.18 10.95 1.05
CA ARG A 132 -8.63 12.26 1.54
C ARG A 132 -9.33 13.02 0.44
N LEU A 133 -10.46 13.60 0.80
CA LEU A 133 -11.12 14.63 0.00
C LEU A 133 -10.39 15.94 0.28
N VAL A 134 -9.58 16.40 -0.68
CA VAL A 134 -8.89 17.68 -0.60
C VAL A 134 -9.54 18.62 -1.60
N LEU A 135 -10.18 19.66 -1.08
CA LEU A 135 -10.83 20.68 -1.87
C LEU A 135 -9.92 21.90 -1.84
N GLY A 136 -9.37 22.28 -3.00
CA GLY A 136 -8.61 23.52 -3.15
C GLY A 136 -9.50 24.78 -3.09
N ASP A 137 -8.87 25.94 -2.96
CA ASP A 137 -9.53 27.23 -2.90
C ASP A 137 -10.40 27.47 -4.15
N GLY A 138 -11.64 27.94 -3.94
CA GLY A 138 -12.59 28.22 -5.03
C GLY A 138 -13.26 26.98 -5.65
N LEU A 139 -13.31 25.84 -4.94
CA LEU A 139 -14.23 24.75 -5.28
C LEU A 139 -15.62 25.05 -4.74
N GLY A 140 -16.60 25.05 -5.64
CA GLY A 140 -18.00 25.21 -5.27
C GLY A 140 -18.67 23.88 -4.99
N VAL A 141 -19.83 23.95 -4.35
CA VAL A 141 -20.71 22.78 -4.13
C VAL A 141 -21.04 22.04 -5.45
N LYS A 142 -21.10 22.77 -6.57
CA LYS A 142 -21.31 22.20 -7.92
C LYS A 142 -20.19 21.25 -8.36
N ASP A 143 -18.93 21.58 -8.09
CA ASP A 143 -17.79 20.70 -8.40
C ASP A 143 -17.85 19.40 -7.57
N VAL A 144 -18.27 19.53 -6.31
CA VAL A 144 -18.44 18.38 -5.40
C VAL A 144 -19.58 17.48 -5.85
N PHE A 145 -20.67 18.04 -6.39
CA PHE A 145 -21.76 17.27 -6.99
C PHE A 145 -21.31 16.48 -8.23
N GLN A 146 -20.47 17.04 -9.10
CA GLN A 146 -19.89 16.30 -10.22
C GLN A 146 -19.05 15.12 -9.73
N LEU A 147 -18.18 15.36 -8.73
CA LEU A 147 -17.37 14.30 -8.12
C LEU A 147 -18.23 13.21 -7.46
N MET A 148 -19.31 13.60 -6.78
CA MET A 148 -20.24 12.68 -6.15
C MET A 148 -20.98 11.82 -7.20
N THR A 149 -21.41 12.42 -8.31
CA THR A 149 -22.03 11.73 -9.44
C THR A 149 -21.07 10.69 -10.03
N LEU A 150 -19.82 11.10 -10.26
CA LEU A 150 -18.78 10.23 -10.78
C LEU A 150 -18.50 9.05 -9.83
N ALA A 151 -18.34 9.32 -8.53
CA ALA A 151 -18.13 8.30 -7.51
C ALA A 151 -19.31 7.31 -7.47
N LYS A 152 -20.56 7.82 -7.53
CA LYS A 152 -21.77 6.99 -7.57
C LYS A 152 -21.81 6.06 -8.77
N GLY A 153 -21.42 6.55 -9.95
CA GLY A 153 -21.32 5.73 -11.17
C GLY A 153 -20.30 4.58 -11.07
N LEU A 154 -19.38 4.63 -10.10
CA LEU A 154 -18.32 3.65 -9.91
C LEU A 154 -18.62 2.60 -8.82
N PHE A 155 -19.78 2.63 -8.13
CA PHE A 155 -20.23 1.55 -7.23
C PHE A 155 -21.71 1.15 -7.50
N LEU A 156 -22.07 -0.13 -7.33
CA LEU A 156 -23.39 -0.66 -7.78
C LEU A 156 -24.43 -0.55 -6.67
N ALA A 157 -24.04 -0.75 -5.42
CA ALA A 157 -24.93 -0.82 -4.29
C ALA A 157 -24.26 -0.25 -3.03
N GLN A 158 -25.06 0.11 -2.03
CA GLN A 158 -24.54 0.58 -0.74
C GLN A 158 -23.64 -0.46 -0.05
N ASN A 159 -23.79 -1.75 -0.36
CA ASN A 159 -23.01 -2.86 0.19
C ASN A 159 -21.90 -3.36 -0.76
N ASP A 160 -21.54 -2.59 -1.78
CA ASP A 160 -20.49 -2.95 -2.73
C ASP A 160 -19.12 -2.98 -2.04
N SER A 161 -18.72 -4.18 -1.60
CA SER A 161 -17.44 -4.41 -0.92
C SER A 161 -16.25 -4.13 -1.83
N ALA A 162 -16.41 -4.32 -3.14
CA ALA A 162 -15.35 -4.17 -4.13
C ALA A 162 -14.97 -2.70 -4.39
N CYS A 163 -15.92 -1.76 -4.29
CA CYS A 163 -15.67 -0.32 -4.51
C CYS A 163 -15.85 0.51 -3.24
N CYS A 164 -15.31 0.01 -2.11
CA CYS A 164 -15.41 0.69 -0.81
C CYS A 164 -14.84 2.12 -0.80
N ALA A 165 -13.76 2.38 -1.55
CA ALA A 165 -13.17 3.71 -1.68
C ALA A 165 -14.16 4.71 -2.32
N MET A 166 -14.87 4.32 -3.39
CA MET A 166 -15.83 5.21 -4.07
C MET A 166 -17.08 5.48 -3.20
N ARG A 167 -17.52 4.49 -2.42
CA ARG A 167 -18.58 4.70 -1.41
C ARG A 167 -18.14 5.69 -0.34
N ARG A 168 -16.90 5.58 0.14
CA ARG A 168 -16.31 6.53 1.09
C ARG A 168 -16.21 7.94 0.50
N LEU A 169 -15.72 8.06 -0.73
CA LEU A 169 -15.66 9.35 -1.45
C LEU A 169 -17.05 9.99 -1.54
N HIS A 170 -18.06 9.22 -1.97
CA HIS A 170 -19.44 9.70 -2.03
C HIS A 170 -19.94 10.19 -0.67
N ALA A 171 -19.72 9.42 0.41
CA ALA A 171 -20.11 9.83 1.76
C ALA A 171 -19.35 11.06 2.28
N LEU A 172 -18.08 11.24 1.89
CA LEU A 172 -17.30 12.45 2.20
C LEU A 172 -17.82 13.66 1.43
N CYS A 173 -18.19 13.50 0.16
CA CYS A 173 -18.84 14.54 -0.63
C CYS A 173 -20.18 14.94 -0.02
N GLU A 174 -21.03 13.96 0.36
CA GLU A 174 -22.30 14.23 1.05
C GLU A 174 -22.09 15.06 2.31
N LYS A 175 -21.14 14.66 3.16
CA LYS A 175 -20.82 15.40 4.38
C LYS A 175 -20.37 16.82 4.07
N HIS A 176 -19.46 16.99 3.11
CA HIS A 176 -18.97 18.32 2.75
C HIS A 176 -20.09 19.23 2.22
N VAL A 177 -20.97 18.71 1.36
CA VAL A 177 -22.10 19.47 0.85
C VAL A 177 -23.08 19.82 1.96
N HIS A 178 -23.37 18.88 2.87
CA HIS A 178 -24.18 19.13 4.06
C HIS A 178 -23.60 20.26 4.93
N ASP A 179 -22.29 20.21 5.21
CA ASP A 179 -21.62 21.22 6.04
C ASP A 179 -21.60 22.61 5.38
N ALA A 180 -21.83 22.68 4.06
CA ALA A 180 -21.92 23.90 3.27
C ALA A 180 -23.38 24.36 2.99
N VAL A 181 -24.38 23.73 3.61
CA VAL A 181 -25.79 24.11 3.42
C VAL A 181 -26.06 25.48 4.03
N GLU A 182 -26.57 26.37 3.20
CA GLU A 182 -26.99 27.73 3.55
C GLU A 182 -28.39 28.01 2.99
N PRO A 183 -29.12 29.00 3.53
CA PRO A 183 -30.38 29.46 2.93
C PRO A 183 -30.24 29.81 1.44
N SER A 184 -29.06 30.31 1.04
CA SER A 184 -28.77 30.75 -0.32
C SER A 184 -28.71 29.61 -1.35
N ASN A 185 -28.35 28.39 -0.92
CA ASN A 185 -28.01 27.28 -1.80
C ASN A 185 -28.83 26.00 -1.55
N ALA A 186 -29.62 25.94 -0.48
CA ALA A 186 -30.38 24.74 -0.09
C ALA A 186 -31.29 24.17 -1.19
N GLY A 187 -31.95 25.04 -1.96
CA GLY A 187 -32.80 24.61 -3.09
C GLY A 187 -32.00 23.95 -4.21
N GLU A 188 -30.84 24.51 -4.58
CA GLU A 188 -29.94 23.90 -5.56
C GLU A 188 -29.40 22.56 -5.06
N ILE A 189 -29.01 22.49 -3.79
CA ILE A 189 -28.51 21.26 -3.16
C ILE A 189 -29.58 20.16 -3.18
N LEU A 190 -30.83 20.47 -2.84
CA LEU A 190 -31.93 19.50 -2.87
C LEU A 190 -32.19 18.97 -4.29
N SER A 191 -32.21 19.87 -5.28
CA SER A 191 -32.39 19.51 -6.68
C SER A 191 -31.30 18.55 -7.16
N GLU A 192 -30.03 18.87 -6.92
CA GLU A 192 -28.90 18.02 -7.29
C GLU A 192 -28.85 16.71 -6.50
N ALA A 193 -29.14 16.74 -5.21
CA ALA A 193 -29.22 15.54 -4.38
C ALA A 193 -30.29 14.57 -4.90
N LYS A 194 -31.43 15.07 -5.39
CA LYS A 194 -32.44 14.24 -6.03
C LYS A 194 -31.99 13.68 -7.37
N LYS A 195 -31.36 14.48 -8.25
CA LYS A 195 -30.82 14.03 -9.55
C LYS A 195 -29.83 12.88 -9.37
N ILE A 196 -28.93 13.02 -8.40
CA ILE A 196 -27.95 11.98 -8.08
C ILE A 196 -28.62 10.81 -7.36
N GLY A 197 -29.78 11.01 -6.73
CA GLY A 197 -30.49 10.02 -5.94
C GLY A 197 -29.84 9.78 -4.56
N SER A 198 -29.25 10.82 -3.96
CA SER A 198 -28.82 10.80 -2.56
C SER A 198 -30.00 11.17 -1.66
N LYS A 199 -30.67 10.15 -1.13
CA LYS A 199 -31.76 10.34 -0.15
C LYS A 199 -31.24 10.83 1.19
N ARG A 200 -30.02 10.42 1.56
CA ARG A 200 -29.37 10.83 2.79
C ARG A 200 -29.15 12.34 2.80
N LEU A 201 -28.50 12.88 1.77
CA LEU A 201 -28.25 14.31 1.67
C LEU A 201 -29.55 15.11 1.65
N GLN A 202 -30.60 14.62 0.98
CA GLN A 202 -31.93 15.26 1.03
C GLN A 202 -32.45 15.36 2.47
N ASN A 203 -32.41 14.28 3.24
CA ASN A 203 -32.84 14.29 4.65
C ASN A 203 -31.98 15.21 5.50
N ASP A 204 -30.65 15.17 5.32
CA ASP A 204 -29.72 16.00 6.06
C ASP A 204 -30.00 17.50 5.79
N VAL A 205 -30.30 17.86 4.54
CA VAL A 205 -30.71 19.24 4.17
C VAL A 205 -32.07 19.61 4.77
N PHE A 206 -33.06 18.70 4.78
CA PHE A 206 -34.33 18.98 5.45
C PHE A 206 -34.17 19.20 6.95
N VAL A 207 -33.30 18.43 7.61
CA VAL A 207 -32.96 18.64 9.02
C VAL A 207 -32.30 20.01 9.22
N ALA A 208 -31.37 20.40 8.34
CA ALA A 208 -30.76 21.71 8.38
C ALA A 208 -31.80 22.84 8.22
N LEU A 209 -32.71 22.73 7.25
CA LEU A 209 -33.79 23.70 7.04
C LEU A 209 -34.73 23.82 8.24
N ALA A 210 -35.08 22.70 8.89
CA ALA A 210 -35.90 22.69 10.09
C ALA A 210 -35.23 23.36 11.28
N ASN A 211 -33.90 23.24 11.39
CA ASN A 211 -33.12 23.95 12.40
C ASN A 211 -33.03 25.45 12.11
N MET A 212 -32.96 25.85 10.83
CA MET A 212 -32.88 27.25 10.43
C MET A 212 -34.23 28.01 10.53
N LYS A 213 -35.38 27.32 10.44
CA LYS A 213 -36.74 27.90 10.55
C LYS A 213 -37.00 29.10 9.62
N LEU A 214 -36.74 28.92 8.33
CA LEU A 214 -36.71 29.99 7.33
C LEU A 214 -38.07 30.29 6.67
N LEU A 215 -39.19 29.76 7.19
CA LEU A 215 -40.51 29.91 6.55
C LEU A 215 -40.91 31.38 6.29
N HIS A 216 -40.50 32.29 7.18
CA HIS A 216 -40.83 33.72 7.07
C HIS A 216 -39.85 34.53 6.21
N ASP A 217 -38.75 33.93 5.74
CA ASP A 217 -37.82 34.58 4.82
C ASP A 217 -38.36 34.49 3.38
N THR A 218 -38.95 35.59 2.91
CA THR A 218 -39.56 35.66 1.58
C THR A 218 -38.55 35.47 0.45
N ASP A 219 -37.30 35.87 0.64
CA ASP A 219 -36.27 35.76 -0.40
C ASP A 219 -35.71 34.34 -0.47
N PHE A 220 -35.61 33.66 0.67
CA PHE A 220 -35.39 32.22 0.72
C PHE A 220 -36.51 31.46 -0.01
N ILE A 221 -37.78 31.70 0.33
CA ILE A 221 -38.92 30.97 -0.27
C ILE A 221 -38.98 31.17 -1.79
N LYS A 222 -38.78 32.40 -2.28
CA LYS A 222 -38.71 32.66 -3.73
C LYS A 222 -37.61 31.85 -4.43
N ARG A 223 -36.41 31.81 -3.83
CA ARG A 223 -35.27 31.04 -4.37
C ARG A 223 -35.54 29.53 -4.32
N LEU A 224 -36.15 29.05 -3.24
CA LEU A 224 -36.52 27.64 -3.08
C LEU A 224 -37.53 27.21 -4.14
N ILE A 225 -38.58 28.01 -4.38
CA ILE A 225 -39.58 27.76 -5.43
C ILE A 225 -38.90 27.75 -6.80
N ALA A 226 -38.04 28.72 -7.10
CA ALA A 226 -37.34 28.80 -8.38
C ALA A 226 -36.42 27.58 -8.61
N ALA A 227 -35.72 27.10 -7.58
CA ALA A 227 -34.83 25.95 -7.69
C ALA A 227 -35.56 24.60 -7.85
N LEU A 228 -36.79 24.49 -7.31
CA LEU A 228 -37.57 23.26 -7.24
C LEU A 228 -38.88 23.32 -8.03
N GLU A 229 -39.02 24.25 -8.98
CA GLU A 229 -40.26 24.53 -9.71
C GLU A 229 -40.88 23.26 -10.35
N HIS A 230 -40.02 22.38 -10.86
CA HIS A 230 -40.40 21.15 -11.54
C HIS A 230 -40.67 19.96 -10.60
N ASP A 231 -40.60 20.17 -9.28
CA ASP A 231 -40.65 19.10 -8.29
C ASP A 231 -41.49 19.47 -7.06
N GLN A 232 -42.80 19.43 -7.26
CA GLN A 232 -43.80 19.86 -6.27
C GLN A 232 -43.73 19.05 -4.97
N GLU A 233 -43.37 17.76 -5.04
CA GLU A 233 -43.22 16.91 -3.85
C GLU A 233 -42.01 17.33 -3.02
N LEU A 234 -40.85 17.52 -3.68
CA LEU A 234 -39.62 17.96 -3.02
C LEU A 234 -39.77 19.38 -2.44
N LEU A 235 -40.45 20.27 -3.17
CA LEU A 235 -40.78 21.63 -2.72
C LEU A 235 -41.68 21.61 -1.48
N ALA A 236 -42.75 20.80 -1.47
CA ALA A 236 -43.65 20.69 -0.33
C ALA A 236 -42.92 20.18 0.93
N MET A 237 -42.05 19.17 0.78
CA MET A 237 -41.21 18.68 1.89
C MET A 237 -40.24 19.76 2.38
N ALA A 238 -39.60 20.50 1.48
CA ALA A 238 -38.68 21.58 1.84
C ALA A 238 -39.36 22.73 2.58
N ILE A 239 -40.57 23.15 2.15
CA ILE A 239 -41.36 24.18 2.82
C ILE A 239 -41.80 23.70 4.22
N SER A 240 -42.28 22.46 4.32
CA SER A 240 -42.65 21.86 5.61
C SER A 240 -41.44 21.79 6.55
N ALA A 241 -40.27 21.38 6.04
CA ALA A 241 -39.03 21.37 6.81
C ALA A 241 -38.66 22.79 7.26
N ALA A 242 -38.69 23.79 6.38
CA ALA A 242 -38.41 25.19 6.72
C ALA A 242 -39.40 25.80 7.75
N ALA A 243 -40.60 25.22 7.89
CA ALA A 243 -41.54 25.55 8.97
C ALA A 243 -41.18 24.93 10.34
N GLY A 244 -40.14 24.08 10.39
CA GLY A 244 -39.69 23.37 11.59
C GLY A 244 -40.28 21.96 11.76
N ASN A 245 -41.00 21.43 10.77
CA ASN A 245 -41.67 20.12 10.88
C ASN A 245 -40.75 18.97 10.43
N LEU A 246 -40.12 18.30 11.39
CA LEU A 246 -39.29 17.11 11.17
C LEU A 246 -40.09 15.81 10.98
N GLN A 247 -41.38 15.77 11.31
CA GLN A 247 -42.21 14.56 11.29
C GLN A 247 -42.50 14.01 9.88
N VAL A 248 -42.22 14.78 8.83
CA VAL A 248 -42.46 14.39 7.42
C VAL A 248 -41.27 13.60 6.83
N LEU A 249 -40.17 13.45 7.57
CA LEU A 249 -38.98 12.78 7.07
C LEU A 249 -39.13 11.27 7.12
N PRO A 250 -38.92 10.55 6.00
CA PRO A 250 -38.91 9.10 6.03
C PRO A 250 -37.75 8.63 6.91
N VAL A 251 -38.02 7.73 7.87
CA VAL A 251 -37.01 7.16 8.76
C VAL A 251 -36.09 6.25 7.96
N TYR A 252 -35.06 6.84 7.35
CA TYR A 252 -33.97 6.09 6.78
C TYR A 252 -32.95 5.81 7.87
N SER A 253 -32.59 4.54 8.02
CA SER A 253 -31.66 4.06 9.05
C SER A 253 -30.40 4.93 9.09
N GLN A 254 -30.20 5.60 10.23
CA GLN A 254 -29.12 6.55 10.52
C GLN A 254 -27.73 5.87 10.66
N ASN A 255 -27.53 4.69 10.07
CA ASN A 255 -26.20 4.07 10.02
C ASN A 255 -25.37 4.77 8.93
N SER A 256 -25.09 6.05 9.18
CA SER A 256 -24.52 7.05 8.27
C SER A 256 -23.03 7.28 8.53
N SER A 257 -22.35 6.30 9.11
CA SER A 257 -20.92 6.38 9.32
C SER A 257 -20.22 6.40 7.95
N ILE A 258 -19.45 7.45 7.68
CA ILE A 258 -18.53 7.47 6.54
C ILE A 258 -17.66 6.21 6.65
N PRO A 259 -17.65 5.31 5.63
CA PRO A 259 -16.86 4.08 5.69
C PRO A 259 -15.40 4.40 6.01
N PRO A 260 -14.69 3.63 6.85
CA PRO A 260 -13.32 3.93 7.22
C PRO A 260 -12.41 3.94 5.99
N PRO A 261 -11.32 4.74 6.00
CA PRO A 261 -10.31 4.67 4.95
C PRO A 261 -9.71 3.26 4.87
N ASN A 262 -9.46 2.81 3.65
CA ASN A 262 -8.97 1.47 3.32
C ASN A 262 -7.68 1.49 2.49
N LEU A 263 -7.06 2.67 2.30
CA LEU A 263 -5.87 2.80 1.46
C LEU A 263 -4.77 1.80 1.82
N LEU A 264 -4.46 1.65 3.11
CA LEU A 264 -3.44 0.71 3.55
C LEU A 264 -3.75 -0.74 3.17
N ARG A 265 -5.00 -1.17 3.38
CA ARG A 265 -5.46 -2.52 3.02
C ARG A 265 -5.39 -2.75 1.51
N ASP A 266 -5.73 -1.73 0.72
CA ASP A 266 -5.68 -1.83 -0.74
C ASP A 266 -4.22 -1.91 -1.23
N LEU A 267 -3.29 -1.16 -0.61
CA LEU A 267 -1.85 -1.25 -0.88
C LEU A 267 -1.25 -2.58 -0.42
N GLU A 268 -1.68 -3.12 0.72
CA GLU A 268 -1.33 -4.48 1.17
C GLU A 268 -1.81 -5.54 0.18
N SER A 269 -3.02 -5.39 -0.39
CA SER A 269 -3.52 -6.26 -1.45
C SER A 269 -2.66 -6.17 -2.73
N MET A 270 -2.16 -4.98 -3.07
CA MET A 270 -1.22 -4.82 -4.20
C MET A 270 0.11 -5.53 -3.92
N LEU A 271 0.65 -5.37 -2.71
CA LEU A 271 1.88 -6.06 -2.30
C LEU A 271 1.71 -7.59 -2.33
N ASN A 272 0.57 -8.10 -1.88
CA ASN A 272 0.28 -9.53 -1.91
C ASN A 272 0.15 -10.06 -3.33
N THR A 273 -0.48 -9.30 -4.22
CA THR A 273 -0.51 -9.62 -5.66
C THR A 273 0.90 -9.66 -6.24
N ALA A 274 1.76 -8.71 -5.86
CA ALA A 274 3.16 -8.71 -6.26
C ALA A 274 3.90 -9.96 -5.77
N ARG A 275 3.76 -10.33 -4.49
CA ARG A 275 4.38 -11.54 -3.93
C ARG A 275 3.94 -12.83 -4.63
N GLN A 276 2.67 -12.93 -5.02
CA GLN A 276 2.16 -14.08 -5.79
C GLN A 276 2.76 -14.19 -7.20
N ALA A 277 3.42 -13.14 -7.67
CA ALA A 277 4.11 -13.04 -8.95
C ALA A 277 5.64 -13.13 -8.84
N ASP A 278 6.19 -13.30 -7.64
CA ASP A 278 7.62 -13.56 -7.44
C ASP A 278 8.07 -14.77 -8.29
N GLY A 279 9.20 -14.62 -8.98
CA GLY A 279 9.76 -15.63 -9.87
C GLY A 279 8.99 -15.88 -11.18
N LYS A 280 7.85 -15.22 -11.42
CA LYS A 280 7.11 -15.33 -12.69
C LYS A 280 7.63 -14.31 -13.71
N PRO A 281 7.65 -14.63 -15.02
CA PRO A 281 8.00 -13.67 -16.05
C PRO A 281 7.09 -12.43 -16.03
N LEU A 282 7.65 -11.24 -16.25
CA LEU A 282 6.89 -9.97 -16.28
C LEU A 282 5.68 -10.01 -17.22
N LYS A 283 5.82 -10.71 -18.36
CA LYS A 283 4.78 -10.87 -19.38
C LYS A 283 3.51 -11.57 -18.88
N GLU A 284 3.60 -12.31 -17.78
CA GLU A 284 2.50 -13.08 -17.20
C GLU A 284 1.83 -12.36 -16.03
N THR A 285 2.39 -11.24 -15.55
CA THR A 285 2.06 -10.69 -14.22
C THR A 285 1.18 -9.44 -14.22
N GLY A 286 0.44 -9.20 -15.31
CA GLY A 286 -0.61 -8.17 -15.37
C GLY A 286 -0.08 -6.75 -15.11
N CYS A 287 -0.36 -6.21 -13.93
CA CYS A 287 -0.07 -4.82 -13.53
C CYS A 287 1.33 -4.62 -12.94
N ILE A 288 2.12 -5.68 -12.86
CA ILE A 288 3.45 -5.68 -12.28
C ILE A 288 4.46 -5.41 -13.38
N ASP A 289 5.23 -4.35 -13.21
CA ASP A 289 6.13 -3.77 -14.21
C ASP A 289 7.59 -3.68 -13.75
N CYS A 290 7.91 -4.28 -12.59
CA CYS A 290 9.26 -4.32 -12.04
C CYS A 290 9.64 -5.68 -11.41
N ARG A 291 10.94 -5.99 -11.46
CA ARG A 291 11.60 -7.10 -10.77
C ARG A 291 12.82 -6.59 -10.00
N LEU A 292 12.85 -6.83 -8.70
CA LEU A 292 14.01 -6.62 -7.87
C LEU A 292 14.77 -7.94 -7.71
N ILE A 293 16.06 -7.93 -8.04
CA ILE A 293 16.90 -9.11 -7.90
C ILE A 293 17.44 -9.21 -6.48
N ALA A 294 17.16 -10.33 -5.80
CA ALA A 294 17.67 -10.66 -4.48
C ALA A 294 18.47 -11.98 -4.53
N LYS A 295 19.43 -12.13 -3.62
CA LYS A 295 20.25 -13.35 -3.52
C LYS A 295 19.72 -14.27 -2.41
N ALA A 296 19.46 -15.52 -2.79
CA ALA A 296 19.25 -16.65 -1.89
C ALA A 296 20.20 -17.79 -2.30
N GLU A 297 19.88 -19.05 -1.96
CA GLU A 297 20.53 -20.25 -2.51
C GLU A 297 20.44 -20.30 -4.05
N SER A 298 19.42 -19.65 -4.62
CA SER A 298 19.30 -19.32 -6.04
C SER A 298 18.93 -17.83 -6.22
N LYS A 299 19.18 -17.27 -7.41
CA LYS A 299 18.76 -15.90 -7.76
C LYS A 299 17.23 -15.84 -7.73
N GLN A 300 16.65 -15.01 -6.86
CA GLN A 300 15.21 -14.82 -6.77
C GLN A 300 14.81 -13.44 -7.28
N GLU A 301 13.72 -13.40 -8.05
CA GLU A 301 13.18 -12.17 -8.62
C GLU A 301 11.90 -11.80 -7.90
N LEU A 302 11.93 -10.66 -7.21
CA LEU A 302 10.79 -10.15 -6.44
C LEU A 302 9.99 -9.17 -7.29
N ALA A 303 8.70 -9.39 -7.39
CA ALA A 303 7.80 -8.56 -8.16
C ALA A 303 7.50 -7.24 -7.41
N ALA A 304 7.46 -6.13 -8.16
CA ALA A 304 7.14 -4.81 -7.62
C ALA A 304 6.46 -3.92 -8.67
N HIS A 305 5.93 -2.79 -8.23
CA HIS A 305 5.38 -1.75 -9.10
C HIS A 305 6.31 -0.54 -9.13
N ARG A 306 6.73 -0.10 -10.33
CA ARG A 306 7.74 0.97 -10.48
C ARG A 306 7.29 2.26 -9.80
N PHE A 307 6.03 2.65 -9.98
CA PHE A 307 5.49 3.86 -9.36
C PHE A 307 5.63 3.86 -7.84
N MET A 308 5.48 2.70 -7.19
CA MET A 308 5.62 2.58 -5.74
C MET A 308 7.07 2.74 -5.30
N LEU A 309 8.01 2.14 -6.03
CA LEU A 309 9.44 2.29 -5.76
C LEU A 309 9.89 3.75 -5.89
N ILE A 310 9.45 4.42 -6.97
CA ILE A 310 9.76 5.83 -7.22
C ILE A 310 9.15 6.76 -6.18
N ALA A 311 7.87 6.55 -5.83
CA ALA A 311 7.21 7.39 -4.83
C ALA A 311 7.91 7.32 -3.48
N ARG A 312 8.50 6.18 -3.15
CA ARG A 312 8.99 5.88 -1.80
C ARG A 312 10.51 5.87 -1.66
N SER A 313 11.25 6.11 -2.74
CA SER A 313 12.72 6.14 -2.72
C SER A 313 13.28 6.97 -3.88
N GLU A 314 14.05 8.01 -3.54
CA GLU A 314 14.73 8.83 -4.56
C GLU A 314 15.83 8.03 -5.28
N TYR A 315 16.39 6.97 -4.65
CA TYR A 315 17.29 6.04 -5.34
C TYR A 315 16.59 5.34 -6.50
N TYR A 316 15.45 4.70 -6.25
CA TYR A 316 14.71 4.02 -7.32
C TYR A 316 14.17 5.01 -8.34
N LYS A 317 13.82 6.22 -7.94
CA LYS A 317 13.49 7.32 -8.85
C LYS A 317 14.65 7.63 -9.80
N GLY A 318 15.87 7.78 -9.28
CA GLY A 318 17.07 7.97 -10.10
C GLY A 318 17.32 6.79 -11.04
N VAL A 319 17.20 5.55 -10.56
CA VAL A 319 17.41 4.35 -11.39
C VAL A 319 16.36 4.21 -12.50
N LEU A 320 15.07 4.42 -12.17
CA LEU A 320 13.96 4.10 -13.06
C LEU A 320 13.56 5.23 -14.01
N LEU A 321 14.02 6.47 -13.78
CA LEU A 321 13.77 7.61 -14.67
C LEU A 321 14.96 7.98 -15.55
N THR A 322 16.07 7.27 -15.44
CA THR A 322 17.21 7.42 -16.36
C THR A 322 17.03 6.60 -17.64
N SER A 323 17.87 6.85 -18.65
CA SER A 323 17.91 6.05 -19.88
C SER A 323 18.61 4.70 -19.73
N LEU A 324 18.88 4.27 -18.49
CA LEU A 324 19.58 3.04 -18.16
C LEU A 324 18.77 1.79 -18.58
N ALA A 325 19.49 0.68 -18.79
CA ALA A 325 18.88 -0.60 -19.18
C ALA A 325 17.82 -1.07 -18.18
N GLU A 326 18.03 -0.80 -16.89
CA GLU A 326 17.11 -1.14 -15.78
C GLU A 326 15.76 -0.43 -15.93
N ALA A 327 15.77 0.83 -16.39
CA ALA A 327 14.54 1.57 -16.68
C ALA A 327 13.79 1.01 -17.89
N LYS A 328 14.45 0.31 -18.81
CA LYS A 328 13.81 -0.31 -19.98
C LYS A 328 13.35 -1.75 -19.70
N SER A 329 14.15 -2.53 -19.00
CA SER A 329 13.85 -3.94 -18.69
C SER A 329 12.87 -4.10 -17.52
N GLY A 330 12.84 -3.12 -16.60
CA GLY A 330 12.12 -3.26 -15.34
C GLY A 330 12.83 -4.19 -14.34
N GLU A 331 13.99 -4.76 -14.70
CA GLU A 331 14.83 -5.56 -13.81
C GLU A 331 15.87 -4.66 -13.15
N ILE A 332 15.78 -4.52 -11.82
CA ILE A 332 16.69 -3.70 -11.02
C ILE A 332 17.60 -4.60 -10.19
N ARG A 333 18.91 -4.36 -10.27
CA ARG A 333 19.90 -4.98 -9.40
C ARG A 333 20.45 -3.94 -8.43
N THR A 334 20.44 -4.24 -7.14
CA THR A 334 21.10 -3.36 -6.17
C THR A 334 22.60 -3.36 -6.44
N SER A 335 23.25 -2.19 -6.35
CA SER A 335 24.72 -2.11 -6.47
C SER A 335 25.46 -2.69 -5.25
N LEU A 336 24.71 -3.11 -4.22
CA LEU A 336 25.23 -3.73 -3.02
C LEU A 336 25.90 -5.08 -3.30
N LYS A 337 27.14 -5.22 -2.83
CA LYS A 337 27.88 -6.48 -2.80
C LYS A 337 28.26 -6.85 -1.36
N PRO A 338 27.98 -8.10 -0.89
CA PRO A 338 27.18 -9.13 -1.56
C PRO A 338 25.73 -8.67 -1.82
N GLU A 339 24.99 -9.38 -2.67
CA GLU A 339 23.58 -9.03 -2.92
C GLU A 339 22.74 -9.22 -1.65
N PRO A 340 21.70 -8.39 -1.45
CA PRO A 340 20.84 -8.47 -0.28
C PRO A 340 20.00 -9.74 -0.27
N SER A 341 19.75 -10.26 0.93
CA SER A 341 18.85 -11.39 1.17
C SER A 341 17.43 -11.15 0.65
N VAL A 342 16.71 -12.24 0.38
CA VAL A 342 15.28 -12.20 0.05
C VAL A 342 14.46 -11.65 1.23
N GLY A 343 14.82 -12.01 2.47
CA GLY A 343 14.14 -11.55 3.68
C GLY A 343 14.20 -10.02 3.81
N SER A 344 15.40 -9.45 3.67
CA SER A 344 15.60 -7.99 3.71
C SER A 344 14.87 -7.26 2.60
N MET A 345 14.87 -7.80 1.37
CA MET A 345 14.17 -7.18 0.24
C MET A 345 12.65 -7.24 0.39
N LYS A 346 12.09 -8.33 0.94
CA LYS A 346 10.66 -8.44 1.28
C LYS A 346 10.26 -7.47 2.40
N ALA A 347 11.13 -7.29 3.39
CA ALA A 347 10.93 -6.29 4.44
C ALA A 347 10.92 -4.87 3.88
N LEU A 348 11.88 -4.54 3.00
CA LEU A 348 11.92 -3.27 2.28
C LEU A 348 10.63 -3.04 1.47
N LEU A 349 10.22 -3.99 0.63
CA LEU A 349 8.98 -3.87 -0.12
C LEU A 349 7.76 -3.69 0.80
N THR A 350 7.71 -4.37 1.94
CA THR A 350 6.63 -4.15 2.93
C THR A 350 6.61 -2.70 3.37
N TYR A 351 7.76 -2.14 3.75
CA TYR A 351 7.87 -0.74 4.15
C TYR A 351 7.47 0.25 3.05
N LEU A 352 7.91 0.02 1.82
CA LEU A 352 7.58 0.91 0.71
C LEU A 352 6.06 0.94 0.47
N TYR A 353 5.39 -0.21 0.46
CA TYR A 353 3.95 -0.30 0.19
C TYR A 353 3.06 0.14 1.36
N THR A 354 3.49 -0.09 2.60
CA THR A 354 2.59 -0.02 3.76
C THR A 354 3.02 0.98 4.82
N GLY A 355 4.27 1.46 4.78
CA GLY A 355 4.89 2.23 5.87
C GLY A 355 5.18 1.42 7.14
N LYS A 356 4.66 0.19 7.22
CA LYS A 356 4.95 -0.77 8.30
C LYS A 356 6.30 -1.40 8.08
N THR A 357 6.97 -1.73 9.17
CA THR A 357 8.37 -2.13 9.11
C THR A 357 8.51 -3.57 8.60
N TRP A 358 7.59 -4.48 8.92
CA TRP A 358 7.47 -5.83 8.34
C TRP A 358 6.13 -6.49 8.76
N PRO A 359 5.67 -7.56 8.11
CA PRO A 359 4.43 -8.25 8.48
C PRO A 359 4.59 -9.02 9.80
N GLU A 360 3.55 -9.02 10.63
CA GLU A 360 3.47 -9.92 11.79
C GLU A 360 3.61 -11.38 11.33
N GLY A 361 4.55 -12.11 11.93
CA GLY A 361 4.85 -13.50 11.60
C GLY A 361 5.96 -13.73 10.58
N GLN A 362 6.51 -12.69 9.94
CA GLN A 362 7.73 -12.83 9.15
C GLN A 362 8.96 -12.79 10.05
N VAL A 363 9.56 -13.95 10.32
CA VAL A 363 10.82 -14.05 11.09
C VAL A 363 11.97 -13.60 10.19
N MET A 364 12.68 -12.56 10.60
CA MET A 364 13.91 -12.09 9.96
C MET A 364 15.11 -12.55 10.79
N THR A 365 16.10 -13.14 10.13
CA THR A 365 17.37 -13.53 10.77
C THR A 365 18.25 -12.29 11.01
N ALA A 366 19.26 -12.42 11.88
CA ALA A 366 20.28 -11.37 12.05
C ALA A 366 20.96 -10.97 10.71
N PHE A 367 21.12 -11.91 9.77
CA PHE A 367 21.68 -11.64 8.45
C PHE A 367 20.73 -10.86 7.54
N ASP A 368 19.42 -11.08 7.65
CA ASP A 368 18.41 -10.30 6.94
C ASP A 368 18.39 -8.86 7.48
N TRP A 369 18.51 -8.68 8.79
CA TRP A 369 18.59 -7.34 9.40
C TRP A 369 19.83 -6.57 8.96
N LEU A 370 21.00 -7.24 8.90
CA LEU A 370 22.21 -6.61 8.38
C LEU A 370 22.07 -6.23 6.90
N ASP A 371 21.45 -7.07 6.07
CA ASP A 371 21.21 -6.70 4.67
C ASP A 371 20.16 -5.58 4.54
N PHE A 372 19.17 -5.54 5.42
CA PHE A 372 18.21 -4.45 5.48
C PHE A 372 18.89 -3.12 5.86
N LEU A 373 19.79 -3.14 6.86
CA LEU A 373 20.62 -2.00 7.20
C LEU A 373 21.52 -1.58 6.02
N ALA A 374 22.11 -2.53 5.31
CA ALA A 374 22.89 -2.23 4.11
C ALA A 374 22.04 -1.62 2.98
N LEU A 375 20.77 -2.02 2.85
CA LEU A 375 19.82 -1.39 1.94
C LEU A 375 19.49 0.04 2.38
N LEU A 376 19.34 0.30 3.68
CA LEU A 376 19.09 1.64 4.20
C LEU A 376 20.28 2.57 4.05
N ASP A 377 21.49 2.08 4.36
CA ASP A 377 22.69 2.91 4.52
C ASP A 377 23.58 2.94 3.27
N GLY A 378 23.57 1.87 2.46
CA GLY A 378 24.40 1.77 1.26
C GLY A 378 25.89 1.73 1.50
N PRO A 379 26.69 1.75 0.41
CA PRO A 379 28.13 1.90 0.50
C PRO A 379 28.47 3.30 1.06
N GLY A 380 29.18 3.33 2.20
CA GLY A 380 29.58 4.58 2.87
C GLY A 380 28.65 5.05 3.99
N GLY A 381 27.62 4.27 4.35
CA GLY A 381 26.86 4.49 5.59
C GLY A 381 25.86 5.65 5.55
N LYS A 382 25.42 6.09 4.37
CA LYS A 382 24.54 7.24 4.21
C LYS A 382 23.32 6.90 3.35
N ASN A 383 22.16 6.79 4.02
CA ASN A 383 20.80 6.84 3.49
C ASN A 383 20.66 6.52 1.98
N TYR A 384 20.98 5.29 1.61
CA TYR A 384 21.07 4.83 0.24
C TYR A 384 19.75 4.89 -0.51
N LEU A 385 18.66 4.54 0.17
CA LEU A 385 17.31 4.66 -0.40
C LEU A 385 16.83 6.10 -0.47
N LEU A 386 17.60 7.06 0.09
CA LEU A 386 17.30 8.48 0.15
C LEU A 386 15.90 8.74 0.73
N LEU A 387 15.61 8.06 1.85
CA LEU A 387 14.40 8.26 2.64
C LEU A 387 14.49 9.59 3.42
N ALA A 388 13.40 10.04 4.07
CA ALA A 388 13.53 11.17 4.97
C ALA A 388 14.46 10.81 6.16
N GLU A 389 15.33 11.72 6.59
CA GLU A 389 16.36 11.46 7.62
C GLU A 389 15.77 10.85 8.90
N GLN A 390 14.63 11.38 9.34
CA GLN A 390 13.90 10.90 10.52
C GLN A 390 13.42 9.45 10.34
N GLU A 391 12.93 9.10 9.15
CA GLU A 391 12.49 7.74 8.84
C GLU A 391 13.66 6.77 8.77
N CYS A 392 14.73 7.17 8.07
CA CYS A 392 15.95 6.38 7.95
C CYS A 392 16.53 6.08 9.34
N SER A 393 16.63 7.09 10.20
CA SER A 393 17.09 6.95 11.59
C SER A 393 16.20 6.02 12.42
N ARG A 394 14.86 6.15 12.29
CA ARG A 394 13.90 5.27 12.95
C ARG A 394 14.05 3.82 12.53
N LEU A 395 14.15 3.56 11.22
CA LEU A 395 14.31 2.21 10.67
C LEU A 395 15.66 1.61 11.06
N ARG A 396 16.74 2.40 11.04
CA ARG A 396 18.07 1.98 11.49
C ARG A 396 18.06 1.55 12.96
N THR A 397 17.49 2.36 13.83
CA THR A 397 17.36 2.07 15.27
C THR A 397 16.55 0.80 15.52
N LEU A 398 15.48 0.61 14.75
CA LEU A 398 14.64 -0.56 14.86
C LEU A 398 15.37 -1.84 14.39
N ALA A 399 16.02 -1.78 13.23
CA ALA A 399 16.75 -2.91 12.67
C ALA A 399 17.95 -3.32 13.56
N LEU A 400 18.66 -2.37 14.16
CA LEU A 400 19.74 -2.67 15.12
C LEU A 400 19.21 -3.39 16.36
N ARG A 401 18.08 -2.94 16.94
CA ARG A 401 17.46 -3.60 18.09
C ARG A 401 17.00 -5.03 17.76
N CYS A 402 16.36 -5.23 16.61
CA CYS A 402 15.93 -6.56 16.18
C CYS A 402 17.14 -7.48 15.87
N LEU A 403 18.21 -6.93 15.30
CA LEU A 403 19.43 -7.69 15.06
C LEU A 403 20.06 -8.15 16.38
N GLU A 404 20.12 -7.30 17.40
CA GLU A 404 20.63 -7.66 18.73
C GLU A 404 19.81 -8.77 19.39
N SER A 405 18.48 -8.76 19.24
CA SER A 405 17.61 -9.78 19.84
C SER A 405 17.65 -11.13 19.11
N GLU A 406 17.82 -11.11 17.78
CA GLU A 406 17.80 -12.32 16.93
C GLU A 406 19.19 -12.95 16.72
N LEU A 407 20.25 -12.37 17.28
CA LEU A 407 21.61 -12.87 17.10
C LEU A 407 21.86 -14.13 17.94
N ALA A 408 21.89 -15.28 17.26
CA ALA A 408 22.30 -16.52 17.88
C ALA A 408 23.81 -16.49 18.25
N PRO A 409 24.22 -17.07 19.40
CA PRO A 409 25.62 -17.11 19.81
C PRO A 409 26.57 -17.74 18.78
N GLY A 410 26.09 -18.69 17.98
CA GLY A 410 26.86 -19.37 16.94
C GLY A 410 27.14 -18.52 15.69
N ASP A 411 26.33 -17.49 15.42
CA ASP A 411 26.36 -16.75 14.15
C ASP A 411 27.19 -15.46 14.20
N SER A 412 27.70 -15.11 15.39
CA SER A 412 28.31 -13.81 15.67
C SER A 412 29.56 -13.53 14.81
N TRP A 413 30.35 -14.56 14.52
CA TRP A 413 31.52 -14.44 13.63
C TRP A 413 31.15 -14.24 12.17
N ALA A 414 30.16 -14.99 11.67
CA ALA A 414 29.67 -14.84 10.30
C ALA A 414 29.01 -13.47 10.11
N LEU A 415 28.28 -12.99 11.13
CA LEU A 415 27.72 -11.65 11.15
C LEU A 415 28.82 -10.57 11.13
N LEU A 416 29.86 -10.69 11.96
CA LEU A 416 30.98 -9.74 12.00
C LEU A 416 31.67 -9.63 10.63
N ARG A 417 31.95 -10.76 9.98
CA ARG A 417 32.52 -10.79 8.63
C ARG A 417 31.67 -10.03 7.62
N LYS A 418 30.36 -10.30 7.61
CA LYS A 418 29.42 -9.61 6.72
C LYS A 418 29.35 -8.11 7.05
N ALA A 419 29.38 -7.73 8.33
CA ALA A 419 29.37 -6.32 8.76
C ALA A 419 30.62 -5.55 8.32
N ILE A 420 31.79 -6.20 8.28
CA ILE A 420 33.03 -5.61 7.78
C ILE A 420 32.93 -5.26 6.30
N ILE A 421 32.44 -6.19 5.48
CA ILE A 421 32.26 -5.93 4.04
C ILE A 421 31.25 -4.80 3.80
N ARG A 422 30.18 -4.77 4.60
CA ARG A 422 29.19 -3.70 4.55
C ARG A 422 29.67 -2.38 5.15
N GLN A 423 30.85 -2.36 5.79
CA GLN A 423 31.40 -1.23 6.52
C GLN A 423 30.40 -0.66 7.55
N ASN A 424 29.66 -1.54 8.25
CA ASN A 424 28.65 -1.13 9.24
C ASN A 424 29.19 -1.23 10.66
N ASP A 425 29.67 -0.11 11.20
CA ASP A 425 30.35 -0.07 12.52
C ASP A 425 29.43 -0.40 13.70
N ALA A 426 28.14 -0.07 13.61
CA ALA A 426 27.16 -0.42 14.65
C ALA A 426 27.01 -1.95 14.75
N VAL A 427 26.83 -2.64 13.62
CA VAL A 427 26.71 -4.10 13.61
C VAL A 427 28.03 -4.78 13.95
N LYS A 428 29.19 -4.23 13.54
CA LYS A 428 30.50 -4.73 14.00
C LYS A 428 30.57 -4.75 15.53
N SER A 429 30.15 -3.66 16.18
CA SER A 429 30.17 -3.53 17.63
C SER A 429 29.27 -4.57 18.31
N ILE A 430 28.05 -4.75 17.81
CA ILE A 430 27.10 -5.77 18.29
C ILE A 430 27.67 -7.17 18.15
N ALA A 431 28.20 -7.50 16.96
CA ALA A 431 28.75 -8.81 16.68
C ALA A 431 29.97 -9.11 17.57
N ILE A 432 30.89 -8.15 17.74
CA ILE A 432 32.03 -8.30 18.65
C ILE A 432 31.56 -8.55 20.09
N GLN A 433 30.63 -7.76 20.61
CA GLN A 433 30.11 -7.96 21.96
C GLN A 433 29.48 -9.36 22.13
N SER A 434 28.77 -9.85 21.13
CA SER A 434 28.19 -11.20 21.15
C SER A 434 29.27 -12.31 21.12
N VAL A 435 30.30 -12.15 20.28
CA VAL A 435 31.48 -13.04 20.25
C VAL A 435 32.15 -13.09 21.63
N LEU A 436 32.34 -11.94 22.29
CA LEU A 436 32.98 -11.86 23.60
C LEU A 436 32.14 -12.47 24.73
N LYS A 437 30.81 -12.26 24.70
CA LYS A 437 29.87 -12.83 25.68
C LYS A 437 29.76 -14.36 25.56
N SER A 438 29.79 -14.89 24.34
CA SER A 438 29.54 -16.33 24.09
C SER A 438 30.71 -17.24 24.46
N SER A 439 31.96 -16.75 24.49
CA SER A 439 33.14 -17.56 24.83
C SER A 439 34.37 -16.72 25.25
N PRO A 440 34.35 -16.07 26.43
CA PRO A 440 35.46 -15.23 26.89
C PRO A 440 36.78 -15.99 27.06
N GLU A 441 36.72 -17.27 27.45
CA GLU A 441 37.90 -18.12 27.65
C GLU A 441 38.61 -18.48 26.33
N LYS A 442 37.84 -18.63 25.23
CA LYS A 442 38.39 -18.95 23.91
C LYS A 442 39.11 -17.75 23.27
N CYS A 443 38.74 -16.53 23.67
CA CYS A 443 39.36 -15.30 23.18
C CYS A 443 40.73 -15.01 23.81
N ARG A 444 41.08 -15.69 24.91
CA ARG A 444 42.35 -15.51 25.63
C ARG A 444 43.49 -16.40 25.14
N ASP A 445 43.17 -17.47 24.41
CA ASP A 445 44.13 -18.43 23.88
C ASP A 445 44.30 -18.24 22.36
N PRO A 446 45.47 -17.77 21.88
CA PRO A 446 45.73 -17.51 20.46
C PRO A 446 45.54 -18.74 19.55
N VAL A 447 45.81 -19.94 20.06
CA VAL A 447 45.70 -21.19 19.29
C VAL A 447 44.23 -21.59 19.15
N ARG A 448 43.46 -21.49 20.23
CA ARG A 448 42.00 -21.70 20.19
C ARG A 448 41.29 -20.63 19.39
N PHE A 449 41.75 -19.39 19.47
CA PHE A 449 41.21 -18.29 18.69
C PHE A 449 41.37 -18.53 17.17
N LYS A 450 42.55 -18.96 16.71
CA LYS A 450 42.79 -19.31 15.31
C LYS A 450 42.00 -20.53 14.84
N ALA A 451 41.81 -21.52 15.70
CA ALA A 451 40.97 -22.68 15.42
C ALA A 451 39.46 -22.36 15.45
N TRP A 452 39.06 -21.34 16.20
CA TRP A 452 37.68 -20.85 16.30
C TRP A 452 37.32 -19.88 15.17
N SER A 453 38.31 -19.14 14.65
CA SER A 453 38.15 -18.27 13.49
C SER A 453 38.17 -19.03 12.15
N GLY A 454 38.85 -20.19 12.05
CA GLY A 454 38.90 -21.03 10.84
C GLY A 454 37.83 -22.13 10.82
N ALA A 455 37.27 -22.59 9.68
CA ALA A 455 37.39 -22.20 8.29
C ALA A 455 35.96 -22.24 7.70
N PHE A 456 35.49 -21.13 7.12
CA PHE A 456 34.34 -21.19 6.22
C PHE A 456 34.87 -21.39 4.81
N ALA A 457 34.57 -22.56 4.23
CA ALA A 457 34.87 -22.86 2.84
C ALA A 457 33.92 -22.08 1.90
N ASP A 458 34.44 -21.67 0.76
CA ASP A 458 33.71 -21.18 -0.43
C ASP A 458 32.78 -19.98 -0.24
N MET A 459 33.36 -18.82 0.08
CA MET A 459 32.72 -17.53 -0.23
C MET A 459 33.57 -16.80 -1.27
N ASP A 460 33.11 -16.77 -2.52
CA ASP A 460 33.79 -16.11 -3.67
C ASP A 460 34.18 -14.64 -3.43
N TRP A 461 33.66 -14.03 -2.37
CA TRP A 461 33.84 -12.62 -2.02
C TRP A 461 34.72 -12.38 -0.78
N TRP A 462 35.24 -13.41 -0.11
CA TRP A 462 36.09 -13.26 1.07
C TRP A 462 37.58 -13.35 0.68
N THR A 463 38.37 -12.32 1.02
CA THR A 463 39.79 -12.24 0.64
C THR A 463 40.71 -12.31 1.86
N PRO A 464 42.00 -12.65 1.70
CA PRO A 464 42.97 -12.62 2.79
C PRO A 464 43.07 -11.24 3.48
N GLU A 465 42.89 -10.15 2.73
CA GLU A 465 42.87 -8.79 3.27
C GLU A 465 41.68 -8.58 4.22
N LEU A 466 40.50 -9.08 3.85
CA LEU A 466 39.30 -9.02 4.69
C LEU A 466 39.43 -9.87 5.95
N GLU A 467 40.14 -10.99 5.89
CA GLU A 467 40.48 -11.78 7.08
C GLU A 467 41.41 -11.00 8.02
N ALA A 468 42.38 -10.26 7.48
CA ALA A 468 43.23 -9.38 8.29
C ALA A 468 42.44 -8.19 8.88
N ASP A 469 41.46 -7.63 8.16
CA ASP A 469 40.53 -6.61 8.68
C ASP A 469 39.67 -7.17 9.83
N LEU A 470 39.15 -8.39 9.69
CA LEU A 470 38.39 -9.08 10.74
C LEU A 470 39.17 -9.18 12.04
N LEU A 471 40.41 -9.64 11.95
CA LEU A 471 41.29 -9.76 13.10
C LEU A 471 41.57 -8.40 13.75
N ARG A 472 41.85 -7.37 12.94
CA ARG A 472 42.09 -6.00 13.43
C ARG A 472 40.88 -5.42 14.16
N GLU A 473 39.69 -5.53 13.56
CA GLU A 473 38.44 -5.02 14.16
C GLU A 473 38.09 -5.77 15.45
N PHE A 474 38.25 -7.10 15.47
CA PHE A 474 38.01 -7.89 16.67
C PHE A 474 38.98 -7.52 17.81
N VAL A 475 40.28 -7.44 17.54
CA VAL A 475 41.29 -7.06 18.55
C VAL A 475 41.02 -5.66 19.09
N ARG A 476 40.68 -4.72 18.21
CA ARG A 476 40.29 -3.36 18.61
C ARG A 476 39.10 -3.38 19.57
N GLY A 477 38.04 -4.10 19.23
CA GLY A 477 36.86 -4.22 20.08
C GLY A 477 37.13 -4.95 21.40
N TYR A 478 37.97 -5.98 21.39
CA TYR A 478 38.40 -6.70 22.59
C TYR A 478 39.18 -5.82 23.57
N CYS A 479 40.11 -5.00 23.06
CA CYS A 479 40.84 -4.04 23.88
C CYS A 479 39.89 -3.01 24.53
N LEU A 480 38.91 -2.49 23.78
CA LEU A 480 37.90 -1.58 24.33
C LEU A 480 37.03 -2.26 25.39
N TYR A 481 36.71 -3.54 25.23
CA TYR A 481 35.92 -4.31 26.20
C TYR A 481 36.67 -4.61 27.51
N ILE A 482 38.00 -4.72 27.47
CA ILE A 482 38.82 -4.94 28.69
C ILE A 482 39.13 -3.63 29.41
N LEU A 483 39.34 -2.55 28.66
CA LEU A 483 39.82 -1.27 29.18
C LEU A 483 38.69 -0.32 29.60
N GLY A 484 37.47 -0.54 29.12
CA GLY A 484 36.25 0.13 29.58
C GLY A 484 35.53 -0.70 30.62
#